data_AF-A0A9E4LDN4-F1
#
_entry.id   AF-A0A9E4LDN4-F1
#
_cell.length_a   1.000
_cell.length_b   1.000
_cell.length_c   1.000
_cell.angle_alpha   90.00
_cell.angle_beta   90.00
_cell.angle_gamma   90.00
#
_symmetry.space_group_name_H-M   'P 1'
#
loop_
_entity.id
_entity.type
_entity.pdbx_description
1 polymer ?
#
loop_
_entity_poly.entity_id
_entity_poly.type
_entity_poly.pdbx_seq_one_letter_code
_entity_poly.pdbx_strand_id
1 'polypeptide(L)'
;MTDALQAYCFGCKEKRDLNRAVAVYTANGSPGTRGKCEVCGTTLFRMGDTDAHAGVPRPEPSTRAKRKKASRKTTRAKATRKRKIGKLVIVESPTKARTVRNFLGSGYTVESSVGHIRDLKRGRNAVDVAKDFEPSWSIPRKKRDVVKKLSEFADSADEIFLATDPDREGEAI
;
A
#
# COMPACT_ATOMS: atom_id res chain seq x y z
N MET A 1 25.94 -46.11 -2.38
CA MET A 1 26.14 -44.72 -2.82
C MET A 1 25.27 -43.86 -1.92
N THR A 2 25.85 -43.23 -0.90
CA THR A 2 25.10 -42.36 0.02
C THR A 2 24.64 -41.13 -0.74
N ASP A 3 23.34 -41.04 -1.01
CA ASP A 3 22.73 -39.94 -1.76
C ASP A 3 22.90 -38.65 -0.96
N ALA A 4 23.74 -37.74 -1.45
CA ALA A 4 24.06 -36.50 -0.77
C ALA A 4 22.83 -35.58 -0.79
N LEU A 5 22.20 -35.40 0.38
CA LEU A 5 21.00 -34.58 0.50
C LEU A 5 21.38 -33.10 0.32
N GLN A 6 20.98 -32.51 -0.80
CA GLN A 6 21.26 -31.10 -1.12
C GLN A 6 20.08 -30.18 -0.82
N ALA A 7 20.36 -29.02 -0.23
CA ALA A 7 19.40 -27.95 0.01
C ALA A 7 19.97 -26.59 -0.38
N TYR A 8 19.09 -25.65 -0.74
CA TYR A 8 19.51 -24.28 -1.04
C TYR A 8 19.89 -23.55 0.25
N CYS A 9 21.10 -23.01 0.30
CA CYS A 9 21.59 -22.23 1.42
C CYS A 9 21.39 -20.73 1.18
N PHE A 10 20.57 -20.07 2.01
CA PHE A 10 20.37 -18.61 1.91
C PHE A 10 21.62 -17.80 2.29
N GLY A 11 22.49 -18.34 3.16
CA GLY A 11 23.78 -17.73 3.48
C GLY A 11 24.75 -17.71 2.30
N CYS A 12 25.00 -18.87 1.69
CA CYS A 12 25.91 -19.02 0.54
C CYS A 12 25.27 -18.75 -0.84
N LYS A 13 23.94 -18.56 -0.90
CA LYS A 13 23.13 -18.38 -2.12
C LYS A 13 23.27 -19.48 -3.18
N GLU A 14 23.60 -20.71 -2.76
CA GLU A 14 23.83 -21.86 -3.64
C GLU A 14 23.29 -23.15 -3.01
N LYS A 15 23.08 -24.21 -3.81
CA LYS A 15 22.76 -25.55 -3.31
C LYS A 15 23.99 -26.15 -2.63
N ARG A 16 23.82 -26.66 -1.42
CA ARG A 16 24.86 -27.24 -0.59
C ARG A 16 24.37 -28.50 0.09
N ASP A 17 25.30 -29.37 0.44
CA ASP A 17 25.01 -30.60 1.15
C ASP A 17 24.57 -30.31 2.60
N LEU A 18 23.60 -31.10 3.07
CA LEU A 18 23.04 -31.03 4.42
C LEU A 18 23.90 -31.84 5.39
N ASN A 19 24.60 -31.15 6.28
CA ASN A 19 25.23 -31.81 7.42
C ASN A 19 24.24 -31.92 8.58
N ARG A 20 24.31 -33.02 9.34
CA ARG A 20 23.40 -33.34 10.45
C ARG A 20 21.92 -33.26 10.04
N ALA A 21 21.58 -33.98 8.97
CA ALA A 21 20.21 -34.07 8.47
C ALA A 21 19.29 -34.76 9.48
N VAL A 22 18.24 -34.07 9.92
CA VAL A 22 17.19 -34.58 10.81
C VAL A 22 15.85 -34.52 10.08
N ALA A 23 15.13 -35.63 10.07
CA ALA A 23 13.76 -35.73 9.56
C ALA A 23 12.79 -34.94 10.46
N VAL A 24 12.03 -34.01 9.89
CA VAL A 24 11.09 -33.14 10.59
C VAL A 24 9.80 -33.02 9.78
N TYR A 25 8.65 -33.12 10.43
CA TYR A 25 7.37 -32.82 9.80
C TYR A 25 7.00 -31.35 9.95
N THR A 26 6.43 -30.75 8.89
CA THR A 26 5.85 -29.41 8.95
C THR A 26 4.54 -29.40 9.74
N ALA A 27 4.05 -28.22 10.13
CA ALA A 27 2.78 -28.06 10.84
C ALA A 27 1.55 -28.62 10.06
N ASN A 28 1.69 -28.82 8.75
CA ASN A 28 0.66 -29.40 7.88
C ASN A 28 0.86 -30.91 7.64
N GLY A 29 1.83 -31.55 8.32
CA GLY A 29 2.14 -32.98 8.18
C GLY A 29 3.01 -33.36 6.98
N SER A 30 3.46 -32.40 6.17
CA SER A 30 4.37 -32.68 5.04
C SER A 30 5.79 -33.00 5.54
N PRO A 31 6.46 -34.03 4.99
CA PRO A 31 7.83 -34.41 5.38
C PRO A 31 8.86 -33.41 4.86
N GLY A 32 9.90 -33.18 5.65
CA GLY A 32 11.05 -32.40 5.25
C GLY A 32 12.26 -32.71 6.09
N THR A 33 13.43 -32.37 5.57
CA THR A 33 14.71 -32.58 6.24
C THR A 33 15.28 -31.23 6.65
N ARG A 34 15.62 -31.07 7.92
CA ARG A 34 16.33 -29.90 8.43
C ARG A 34 17.78 -30.29 8.72
N GLY A 35 18.73 -29.44 8.34
CA GLY A 35 20.14 -29.65 8.64
C GLY A 35 20.89 -28.34 8.71
N LYS A 36 22.23 -28.43 8.68
CA LYS A 36 23.13 -27.29 8.71
C LYS A 36 23.99 -27.28 7.45
N CYS A 37 24.24 -26.09 6.91
CA CYS A 37 25.19 -25.92 5.82
C CYS A 37 26.61 -26.23 6.33
N GLU A 38 27.36 -27.04 5.58
CA GLU A 38 28.76 -27.38 5.90
C GLU A 38 29.69 -26.17 5.92
N VAL A 39 29.43 -25.18 5.06
CA VAL A 39 30.32 -24.03 4.87
C VAL A 39 30.04 -22.91 5.88
N CYS A 40 28.77 -22.54 6.04
CA CYS A 40 28.40 -21.35 6.82
C CYS A 40 27.59 -21.65 8.08
N GLY A 41 27.23 -22.91 8.34
CA GLY A 41 26.42 -23.28 9.51
C GLY A 41 24.98 -22.77 9.51
N THR A 42 24.52 -22.16 8.41
CA THR A 42 23.12 -21.72 8.26
C THR A 42 22.20 -22.94 8.28
N THR A 43 21.04 -22.82 8.93
CA THR A 43 20.04 -23.88 8.94
C THR A 43 19.44 -24.04 7.54
N LEU A 44 19.56 -25.24 6.99
CA LEU A 44 19.01 -25.62 5.69
C LEU A 44 17.73 -26.42 5.90
N PHE A 45 16.78 -26.26 4.98
CA PHE A 45 15.54 -27.03 4.97
C PHE A 45 15.26 -27.51 3.54
N ARG A 46 15.01 -28.80 3.38
CA ARG A 46 14.62 -29.45 2.13
C ARG A 46 13.25 -30.10 2.33
N MET A 47 12.33 -29.87 1.41
CA MET A 47 11.09 -30.64 1.38
C MET A 47 11.34 -31.99 0.73
N GLY A 48 10.71 -33.04 1.25
CA GLY A 48 10.81 -34.38 0.69
C GLY A 48 10.91 -35.45 1.77
N ASP A 49 10.50 -36.65 1.42
CA ASP A 49 10.69 -37.83 2.24
C ASP A 49 12.14 -38.32 2.13
N THR A 50 12.67 -38.86 3.22
CA THR A 50 14.05 -39.39 3.32
C THR A 50 14.00 -40.63 4.20
N ASP A 51 14.94 -41.55 4.06
CA ASP A 51 14.96 -42.81 4.83
C ASP A 51 14.88 -42.59 6.36
N ALA A 52 15.35 -41.42 6.83
CA ALA A 52 15.25 -41.00 8.23
C ALA A 52 13.82 -40.73 8.73
N HIS A 53 12.79 -40.71 7.87
CA HIS A 53 11.38 -40.57 8.24
C HIS A 53 10.71 -41.89 8.63
N ALA A 54 11.33 -43.04 8.40
CA ALA A 54 10.74 -44.35 8.69
C ALA A 54 10.42 -44.59 10.19
N GLY A 55 11.10 -43.88 11.11
CA GLY A 55 10.92 -44.01 12.56
C GLY A 55 10.26 -42.83 13.27
N VAL A 56 9.86 -41.78 12.55
CA VAL A 56 9.32 -40.55 13.17
C VAL A 56 7.80 -40.54 13.04
N PRO A 57 7.02 -40.53 14.14
CA PRO A 57 5.57 -40.47 14.06
C PRO A 57 5.15 -39.16 13.40
N ARG A 58 4.31 -39.26 12.36
CA ARG A 58 3.75 -38.09 11.69
C ARG A 58 2.85 -37.34 12.68
N PRO A 59 3.06 -36.03 12.90
CA PRO A 59 2.12 -35.26 13.70
C PRO A 59 0.78 -35.22 12.99
N GLU A 60 -0.30 -35.45 13.74
CA GLU A 60 -1.63 -35.23 13.21
C GLU A 60 -1.72 -33.79 12.70
N PRO A 61 -2.17 -33.58 11.44
CA PRO A 61 -2.28 -32.25 10.90
C PRO A 61 -3.20 -31.45 11.83
N SER A 62 -2.66 -30.46 12.53
CA SER A 62 -3.50 -29.62 13.38
C SER A 62 -4.49 -28.99 12.43
N THR A 63 -5.76 -29.37 12.55
CA THR A 63 -6.88 -28.62 12.00
C THR A 63 -6.92 -27.33 12.79
N ARG A 64 -5.95 -26.45 12.53
CA ARG A 64 -6.06 -25.05 12.86
C ARG A 64 -7.19 -24.60 11.95
N ALA A 65 -8.43 -24.81 12.42
CA ALA A 65 -9.62 -24.17 11.91
C ALA A 65 -9.16 -22.78 11.57
N LYS A 66 -9.23 -22.40 10.28
CA LYS A 66 -8.87 -21.06 9.83
C LYS A 66 -9.54 -20.17 10.85
N ARG A 67 -8.77 -19.59 11.77
CA ARG A 67 -9.29 -18.59 12.69
C ARG A 67 -9.63 -17.52 11.67
N LYS A 68 -10.90 -17.47 11.25
CA LYS A 68 -11.47 -16.27 10.68
C LYS A 68 -10.96 -15.26 11.68
N LYS A 69 -10.08 -14.37 11.23
CA LYS A 69 -9.78 -13.18 12.01
C LYS A 69 -11.16 -12.55 12.13
N ALA A 70 -11.87 -12.89 13.21
CA ALA A 70 -12.90 -12.04 13.74
C ALA A 70 -12.13 -10.75 13.88
N SER A 71 -12.37 -9.84 12.93
CA SER A 71 -11.97 -8.47 13.05
C SER A 71 -12.62 -8.06 14.35
N ARG A 72 -11.88 -8.20 15.45
CA ARG A 72 -12.24 -7.62 16.73
C ARG A 72 -12.19 -6.15 16.40
N LYS A 73 -13.34 -5.63 15.97
CA LYS A 73 -13.61 -4.21 15.77
C LYS A 73 -13.48 -3.64 17.17
N THR A 74 -12.23 -3.43 17.57
CA THR A 74 -11.90 -2.58 18.68
C THR A 74 -12.43 -1.25 18.22
N THR A 75 -13.58 -0.86 18.77
CA THR A 75 -14.01 0.52 18.88
C THR A 75 -13.07 1.24 19.83
N ARG A 76 -11.76 1.12 19.58
CA ARG A 76 -10.85 2.20 19.94
C ARG A 76 -11.24 3.27 18.95
N ALA A 77 -12.05 4.22 19.42
CA ALA A 77 -12.07 5.57 18.86
C ALA A 77 -10.63 6.06 18.92
N LYS A 78 -9.83 5.64 17.94
CA LYS A 78 -8.51 6.17 17.69
C LYS A 78 -8.87 7.55 17.20
N ALA A 79 -8.77 8.54 18.08
CA ALA A 79 -8.64 9.92 17.66
C ALA A 79 -7.43 9.91 16.71
N THR A 80 -7.71 9.75 15.42
CA THR A 80 -6.71 9.75 14.37
C THR A 80 -6.24 11.18 14.33
N ARG A 81 -5.18 11.48 15.09
CA ARG A 81 -4.40 12.68 14.84
C ARG A 81 -4.00 12.58 13.37
N LYS A 82 -4.70 13.33 12.51
CA LYS A 82 -4.39 13.42 11.07
C LYS A 82 -2.89 13.71 11.02
N ARG A 83 -2.12 12.83 10.39
CA ARG A 83 -0.68 13.07 10.22
C ARG A 83 -0.58 14.33 9.39
N LYS A 84 0.04 15.37 9.94
CA LYS A 84 0.36 16.55 9.16
C LYS A 84 1.17 16.11 7.95
N ILE A 85 0.64 16.41 6.78
CA ILE A 85 1.42 16.40 5.54
C ILE A 85 2.03 17.80 5.45
N GLY A 86 3.29 17.93 5.03
CA GLY A 86 3.99 19.22 5.08
C GLY A 86 3.31 20.29 4.21
N LYS A 87 3.85 20.54 3.02
CA LYS A 87 3.29 21.54 2.09
C LYS A 87 2.43 20.85 1.04
N LEU A 88 1.24 21.36 0.76
CA LEU A 88 0.35 20.87 -0.30
C LEU A 88 0.49 21.77 -1.53
N VAL A 89 0.68 21.18 -2.71
CA VAL A 89 0.70 21.89 -3.99
C VAL A 89 -0.43 21.34 -4.85
N ILE A 90 -1.34 22.21 -5.27
CA ILE A 90 -2.48 21.87 -6.11
C ILE A 90 -2.20 22.40 -7.51
N VAL A 91 -2.27 21.51 -8.50
CA VAL A 91 -2.13 21.86 -9.91
C VAL A 91 -3.37 21.44 -10.70
N GLU A 92 -3.54 22.01 -11.88
CA GLU A 92 -4.69 21.71 -12.71
C GLU A 92 -4.68 20.27 -13.26
N SER A 93 -3.58 19.84 -13.89
CA SER A 93 -3.53 18.58 -14.64
C SER A 93 -2.68 17.48 -13.96
N PRO A 94 -3.04 16.19 -14.12
CA PRO A 94 -2.28 15.08 -13.53
C PRO A 94 -0.84 14.99 -14.05
N THR A 95 -0.61 15.38 -15.29
CA THR A 95 0.71 15.38 -15.92
C THR A 95 1.61 16.43 -15.27
N LYS A 96 1.12 17.66 -15.09
CA LYS A 96 1.85 18.71 -14.34
C LYS A 96 2.16 18.25 -12.92
N ALA A 97 1.23 17.56 -12.25
CA ALA A 97 1.46 17.06 -10.89
C ALA A 97 2.64 16.08 -10.82
N ARG A 98 2.78 15.19 -11.82
CA ARG A 98 3.92 14.26 -11.92
C ARG A 98 5.23 15.03 -12.12
N THR A 99 5.24 16.01 -13.00
CA THR A 99 6.43 16.82 -13.30
C THR A 99 6.86 17.64 -12.09
N VAL A 100 5.95 18.41 -11.47
CA VAL A 100 6.21 19.25 -10.30
C VAL A 100 6.66 18.42 -9.09
N ARG A 101 6.09 17.23 -8.90
CA ARG A 101 6.51 16.30 -7.85
C ARG A 101 7.98 15.90 -7.99
N ASN A 102 8.45 15.66 -9.21
CA ASN A 102 9.85 15.30 -9.46
C ASN A 102 10.81 16.45 -9.13
N PHE A 103 10.37 17.70 -9.29
CA PHE A 103 11.19 18.88 -8.98
C PHE A 103 11.23 19.20 -7.48
N LEU A 104 10.10 19.11 -6.77
CA LEU A 104 10.00 19.55 -5.37
C LEU A 104 10.51 18.52 -4.35
N GLY A 105 10.50 17.23 -4.68
CA GLY A 105 11.02 16.17 -3.82
C GLY A 105 10.24 15.91 -2.52
N SER A 106 10.93 15.40 -1.49
CA SER A 106 10.33 15.01 -0.21
C SER A 106 10.01 16.22 0.66
N GLY A 107 8.74 16.37 1.05
CA GLY A 107 8.26 17.50 1.87
C GLY A 107 7.04 18.20 1.27
N TYR A 108 6.84 18.00 -0.04
CA TYR A 108 5.67 18.48 -0.76
C TYR A 108 4.75 17.32 -1.13
N THR A 109 3.47 17.52 -0.91
CA THR A 109 2.39 16.67 -1.42
C THR A 109 1.83 17.37 -2.64
N VAL A 110 2.05 16.81 -3.83
CA VAL A 110 1.55 17.40 -5.09
C VAL A 110 0.35 16.62 -5.60
N GLU A 111 -0.79 17.30 -5.71
CA GLU A 111 -2.09 16.76 -6.12
C GLU A 111 -2.70 17.57 -7.26
N SER A 112 -3.63 16.96 -8.00
CA SER A 112 -4.27 17.59 -9.16
C SER A 112 -5.77 17.75 -8.96
N SER A 113 -6.33 18.91 -9.32
CA SER A 113 -7.78 19.15 -9.38
C SER A 113 -8.46 18.47 -10.58
N VAL A 114 -7.66 18.04 -11.57
CA VAL A 114 -8.09 17.45 -12.83
C VAL A 114 -8.92 18.47 -13.63
N GLY A 115 -8.55 19.76 -13.58
CA GLY A 115 -9.33 20.89 -14.06
C GLY A 115 -10.38 21.39 -13.07
N HIS A 116 -11.42 22.05 -13.57
CA HIS A 116 -12.48 22.65 -12.76
C HIS A 116 -13.15 21.68 -11.77
N ILE A 117 -13.31 22.13 -10.53
CA ILE A 117 -13.99 21.38 -9.45
C ILE A 117 -15.44 21.81 -9.23
N ARG A 118 -15.81 23.01 -9.70
CA ARG A 118 -17.14 23.61 -9.62
C ARG A 118 -17.59 24.01 -11.02
N ASP A 119 -18.89 23.94 -11.24
CA ASP A 119 -19.55 24.33 -12.48
C ASP A 119 -20.86 25.04 -12.14
N LEU A 120 -21.42 25.79 -13.08
CA LEU A 120 -22.72 26.41 -12.90
C LEU A 120 -23.78 25.34 -12.64
N LYS A 121 -24.68 25.64 -11.71
CA LYS A 121 -25.81 24.78 -11.39
C LYS A 121 -26.67 24.63 -12.65
N ARG A 122 -26.79 23.39 -13.14
CA ARG A 122 -27.63 23.10 -14.32
C ARG A 122 -29.08 23.46 -14.03
N GLY A 123 -29.69 24.30 -14.88
CA GLY A 123 -31.09 24.69 -14.78
C GLY A 123 -31.34 26.15 -15.16
N ARG A 124 -32.60 26.59 -15.05
CA ARG A 124 -33.04 27.94 -15.48
C ARG A 124 -32.52 29.08 -14.58
N ASN A 125 -32.10 28.79 -13.35
CA ASN A 125 -31.68 29.79 -12.35
C ASN A 125 -30.20 29.62 -11.98
N ALA A 126 -29.34 29.44 -12.98
CA ALA A 126 -27.90 29.32 -12.78
C ALA A 126 -27.25 30.67 -12.42
N VAL A 127 -27.83 31.77 -12.91
CA VAL A 127 -27.35 33.14 -12.73
C VAL A 127 -28.55 33.99 -12.31
N ASP A 128 -28.44 34.68 -11.19
CA ASP A 128 -29.49 35.55 -10.67
C ASP A 128 -29.32 36.97 -11.23
N VAL A 129 -30.11 37.31 -12.25
CA VAL A 129 -30.07 38.63 -12.90
C VAL A 129 -30.56 39.75 -11.97
N ALA A 130 -31.38 39.43 -10.96
CA ALA A 130 -31.85 40.41 -9.99
C ALA A 130 -30.82 40.73 -8.90
N LYS A 131 -29.80 39.88 -8.74
CA LYS A 131 -28.71 40.03 -7.77
C LYS A 131 -27.37 40.15 -8.47
N ASP A 132 -27.20 41.17 -9.30
CA ASP A 132 -25.92 41.51 -9.94
C ASP A 132 -25.24 40.32 -10.67
N PHE A 133 -26.04 39.47 -11.31
CA PHE A 133 -25.59 38.27 -12.00
C PHE A 133 -24.87 37.25 -11.10
N GLU A 134 -25.30 37.10 -9.84
CA GLU A 134 -24.72 36.15 -8.90
C GLU A 134 -24.81 34.70 -9.44
N PRO A 135 -23.68 34.01 -9.67
CA PRO A 135 -23.66 32.65 -10.18
C PRO A 135 -23.87 31.62 -9.06
N SER A 136 -24.78 30.67 -9.30
CA SER A 136 -24.98 29.51 -8.44
C SER A 136 -24.05 28.37 -8.85
N TRP A 137 -23.06 28.06 -8.02
CA TRP A 137 -22.10 26.97 -8.27
C TRP A 137 -22.57 25.62 -7.71
N SER A 138 -22.20 24.54 -8.39
CA SER A 138 -22.43 23.17 -7.95
C SER A 138 -21.22 22.29 -8.26
N ILE A 139 -20.90 21.35 -7.37
CA ILE A 139 -19.82 20.37 -7.58
C ILE A 139 -20.38 19.19 -8.39
N PRO A 140 -19.86 18.92 -9.61
CA PRO A 140 -20.26 17.76 -10.40
C PRO A 140 -20.01 16.45 -9.64
N ARG A 141 -20.89 15.46 -9.79
CA ARG A 141 -20.77 14.17 -9.06
C ARG A 141 -19.40 13.52 -9.21
N LYS A 142 -18.83 13.55 -10.43
CA LYS A 142 -17.50 12.98 -10.75
C LYS A 142 -16.34 13.66 -10.01
N LYS A 143 -16.52 14.90 -9.55
CA LYS A 143 -15.49 15.73 -8.89
C LYS A 143 -15.57 15.71 -7.37
N ARG A 144 -16.65 15.16 -6.80
CA ARG A 144 -16.85 15.12 -5.34
C ARG A 144 -15.73 14.39 -4.61
N ASP A 145 -15.27 13.27 -5.17
CA ASP A 145 -14.18 12.49 -4.57
C ASP A 145 -12.85 13.27 -4.59
N VAL A 146 -12.59 14.02 -5.67
CA VAL A 146 -11.41 14.89 -5.79
C VAL A 146 -11.48 16.01 -4.75
N VAL A 147 -12.62 16.70 -4.64
CA VAL A 147 -12.81 17.78 -3.65
C VAL A 147 -12.69 17.24 -2.22
N LYS A 148 -13.25 16.06 -1.94
CA LYS A 148 -13.11 15.41 -0.64
C LYS A 148 -11.66 15.09 -0.31
N LYS A 149 -10.91 14.54 -1.28
CA LYS A 149 -9.49 14.23 -1.10
C LYS A 149 -8.65 15.51 -0.88
N LEU A 150 -8.90 16.55 -1.69
CA LEU A 150 -8.20 17.83 -1.57
C LEU A 150 -8.51 18.54 -0.25
N SER A 151 -9.77 18.52 0.21
CA SER A 151 -10.13 19.08 1.53
C SER A 151 -9.47 18.30 2.67
N GLU A 152 -9.43 16.96 2.60
CA GLU A 152 -8.74 16.15 3.60
C GLU A 152 -7.23 16.48 3.70
N PHE A 153 -6.59 16.71 2.56
CA PHE A 153 -5.19 17.15 2.49
C PHE A 153 -5.00 18.59 2.95
N ALA A 154 -5.88 19.51 2.55
CA ALA A 154 -5.83 20.90 2.97
C ALA A 154 -5.91 21.03 4.50
N ASP A 155 -6.82 20.29 5.15
CA ASP A 155 -6.93 20.24 6.62
C ASP A 155 -5.66 19.72 7.31
N SER A 156 -4.88 18.91 6.60
CA SER A 156 -3.70 18.24 7.12
C SER A 156 -2.40 18.94 6.74
N ALA A 157 -2.45 19.95 5.88
CA ALA A 157 -1.30 20.67 5.35
C ALA A 157 -0.92 21.85 6.24
N ASP A 158 0.37 22.18 6.29
CA ASP A 158 0.85 23.40 6.95
C ASP A 158 0.67 24.63 6.06
N GLU A 159 0.93 24.48 4.76
CA GLU A 159 0.77 25.51 3.72
C GLU A 159 0.17 24.91 2.45
N ILE A 160 -0.61 25.72 1.72
CA ILE A 160 -1.23 25.33 0.46
C ILE A 160 -0.75 26.27 -0.64
N PHE A 161 -0.19 25.70 -1.70
CA PHE A 161 0.22 26.40 -2.90
C PHE A 161 -0.73 26.07 -4.05
N LEU A 162 -1.27 27.12 -4.67
CA LEU A 162 -2.04 27.01 -5.91
C LEU A 162 -1.05 27.25 -7.06
N ALA A 163 -0.79 26.21 -7.83
CA ALA A 163 0.14 26.22 -8.96
C ALA A 163 -0.64 25.94 -10.26
N THR A 164 -1.68 26.73 -10.48
CA THR A 164 -2.45 26.77 -11.73
C THR A 164 -1.70 27.60 -12.78
N ASP A 165 -2.20 27.58 -14.02
CA ASP A 165 -1.57 28.33 -15.09
C ASP A 165 -1.74 29.84 -14.88
N PRO A 166 -0.76 30.67 -15.30
CA PRO A 166 -0.79 32.12 -15.13
C PRO A 166 -1.70 32.80 -16.16
N ASP A 167 -2.92 32.30 -16.29
CA ASP A 167 -3.96 32.83 -17.17
C ASP A 167 -5.29 32.99 -16.43
N ARG A 168 -6.27 33.58 -17.11
CA ARG A 168 -7.60 33.84 -16.54
C ARG A 168 -8.30 32.56 -16.09
N GLU A 169 -8.08 31.45 -16.80
CA GLU A 169 -8.72 30.17 -16.49
C GLU A 169 -8.08 29.56 -15.24
N GLY A 170 -6.75 29.58 -15.15
CA GLY A 170 -5.99 29.11 -13.99
C GLY A 170 -6.28 29.92 -12.73
N GLU A 171 -6.53 31.22 -12.83
CA GLU A 171 -6.94 32.06 -11.69
C GLU A 171 -8.38 31.75 -11.22
N ALA A 172 -9.24 31.29 -12.13
CA ALA A 172 -10.62 30.94 -11.81
C ALA A 172 -10.78 29.54 -11.19
N ILE A 173 -9.83 28.64 -11.46
CA ILE A 173 -9.83 27.22 -11.00
C ILE A 173 -9.45 27.10 -9.53
#